data_AF-T1CL75-F1
#
_entry.id   AF-T1CL75-F1
#
_cell.length_a   1.000
_cell.length_b   1.000
_cell.length_c   1.000
_cell.angle_alpha   90.00
_cell.angle_beta   90.00
_cell.angle_gamma   90.00
#
_symmetry.space_group_name_H-M   'P 1'
#
loop_
_entity.id
_entity.type
_entity.pdbx_description
1 polymer ?
#
loop_
_entity_poly.entity_id
_entity_poly.type
_entity_poly.pdbx_seq_one_letter_code
_entity_poly.pdbx_strand_id
1 'polypeptide(L)' 'MADVVRRIRNAVRGHSRRFESSIPLIASENLLSPYAKEMLISDFHSRYAEGLPGERYYEGNEQVDEVERIC' A
#
# COMPACT_ATOMS: atom_id res chain seq x y z
N MET A 1 -11.66 17.54 -13.64
CA MET A 1 -11.14 16.51 -12.71
C MET A 1 -11.12 15.10 -13.30
N ALA A 2 -12.22 14.60 -13.88
CA ALA A 2 -12.24 13.26 -14.48
C ALA A 2 -11.14 13.00 -15.55
N ASP A 3 -10.86 14.00 -16.40
CA ASP A 3 -9.81 13.87 -17.42
C ASP A 3 -8.40 13.72 -16.82
N VAL A 4 -8.07 14.51 -15.80
CA VAL A 4 -6.78 14.44 -15.09
C VAL A 4 -6.60 13.06 -14.46
N VAL A 5 -7.62 12.55 -13.76
CA VAL A 5 -7.59 11.21 -13.15
C VAL A 5 -7.37 10.12 -14.20
N ARG A 6 -8.04 10.24 -15.36
CA ARG A 6 -7.86 9.30 -16.47
C ARG A 6 -6.42 9.32 -17.01
N ARG A 7 -5.84 10.52 -17.18
CA ARG A 7 -4.45 10.68 -17.65
C ARG A 7 -3.46 10.04 -16.69
N ILE A 8 -3.60 10.30 -15.39
CA ILE A 8 -2.76 9.69 -14.34
C ILE A 8 -2.89 8.17 -14.38
N ARG A 9 -4.12 7.64 -14.41
CA ARG A 9 -4.38 6.20 -14.47
C ARG A 9 -3.72 5.54 -15.69
N ASN A 10 -3.79 6.20 -16.86
CA ASN A 10 -3.17 5.68 -18.08
C ASN A 10 -1.64 5.65 -17.98
N ALA A 11 -1.03 6.68 -17.39
CA ALA A 11 0.42 6.73 -17.16
C ALA A 11 0.88 5.62 -16.21
N VAL A 12 0.19 5.44 -15.08
CA VAL A 12 0.49 4.37 -14.10
C VAL A 12 0.39 2.99 -14.75
N ARG A 13 -0.68 2.72 -15.52
CA ARG A 13 -0.84 1.45 -16.24
C ARG A 13 0.23 1.23 -17.31
N GLY A 14 0.64 2.30 -17.99
CA GLY A 14 1.74 2.26 -18.94
C GLY A 14 3.06 1.82 -18.28
N HIS A 15 3.34 2.34 -17.08
CA HIS A 15 4.52 1.97 -16.30
C HIS A 15 4.48 0.50 -15.87
N SER A 16 3.34 0.00 -15.36
CA SER A 16 3.21 -1.42 -15.00
C SER A 16 3.47 -2.35 -16.18
N ARG A 17 2.88 -2.07 -17.35
CA ARG A 17 3.11 -2.85 -18.58
C ARG A 17 4.57 -2.86 -19.02
N ARG A 18 5.29 -1.75 -18.83
CA ARG A 18 6.73 -1.69 -19.13
C ARG A 18 7.51 -2.70 -18.30
N PHE A 19 7.24 -2.81 -17.01
CA PHE A 19 7.92 -3.78 -16.15
C PHE A 19 7.49 -5.22 -16.45
N GLU A 20 6.23 -5.47 -16.82
CA GLU A 20 5.77 -6.79 -17.28
C GLU A 20 6.51 -7.28 -18.52
N SER A 21 6.93 -6.37 -19.40
CA SER A 21 7.66 -6.70 -20.64
C SER A 21 9.17 -6.47 -20.57
N SER A 22 9.75 -6.29 -19.38
CA SER A 22 11.17 -5.96 -19.18
C SER A 22 11.85 -6.97 -18.26
N ILE A 23 13.18 -6.98 -18.27
CA ILE A 23 14.01 -7.63 -17.25
C ILE A 23 14.64 -6.50 -16.42
N PRO A 24 14.09 -6.14 -15.24
CA PRO A 24 14.65 -5.10 -14.38
C PRO A 24 15.99 -5.57 -13.81
N LEU A 25 17.04 -4.74 -13.93
CA LEU A 25 18.41 -5.06 -13.48
C LEU A 25 18.88 -4.18 -12.31
N ILE A 26 18.01 -3.32 -11.78
CA ILE A 26 18.34 -2.48 -10.63
C ILE A 26 18.15 -3.32 -9.37
N ALA A 27 19.25 -3.62 -8.67
CA ALA A 27 19.28 -4.57 -7.56
C ALA A 27 18.37 -4.22 -6.38
N SER A 28 18.06 -2.94 -6.17
CA SER A 28 17.21 -2.45 -5.08
C SER A 28 15.73 -2.31 -5.45
N GLU A 29 15.37 -2.55 -6.71
CA GLU A 29 13.98 -2.46 -7.16
C GLU A 29 13.31 -3.84 -7.13
N ASN A 30 12.01 -3.83 -6.84
CA ASN A 30 11.20 -5.05 -6.84
C ASN A 30 9.73 -4.76 -7.22
N LEU A 31 9.02 -5.79 -7.68
CA LEU A 31 7.60 -5.73 -7.95
C LEU A 31 6.82 -6.23 -6.73
N LEU A 32 5.95 -5.37 -6.20
CA LEU A 32 5.11 -5.72 -5.05
C LEU A 32 4.13 -6.86 -5.40
N SER A 33 4.04 -7.86 -4.53
CA SER A 33 3.13 -9.01 -4.70
C SER A 33 1.65 -8.56 -4.67
N PRO A 34 0.71 -9.33 -5.26
CA PRO A 34 -0.71 -9.02 -5.19
C PRO A 34 -1.24 -8.88 -3.75
N TYR A 35 -0.82 -9.76 -2.84
CA TYR A 35 -1.23 -9.73 -1.43
C TYR A 35 -0.71 -8.48 -0.70
N ALA A 36 0.54 -8.10 -0.93
CA ALA A 36 1.08 -6.89 -0.31
C ALA A 36 0.41 -5.61 -0.87
N LYS A 37 0.05 -5.59 -2.16
CA LYS A 37 -0.75 -4.50 -2.76
C LYS A 37 -2.14 -4.39 -2.13
N GLU A 38 -2.79 -5.52 -1.86
CA GLU A 38 -4.11 -5.57 -1.23
C GLU A 38 -4.09 -4.91 0.15
N MET A 39 -3.12 -5.28 1.00
CA MET A 39 -2.99 -4.70 2.34
C MET A 39 -2.63 -3.21 2.30
N LEU A 40 -1.76 -2.79 1.37
CA LEU A 40 -1.35 -1.40 1.20
C LEU A 40 -2.51 -0.48 0.78
N ILE A 41 -3.42 -0.96 -0.08
CA ILE A 41 -4.59 -0.21 -0.55
C ILE A 41 -5.80 -0.60 0.29
N SER A 42 -5.70 -0.38 1.59
CA SER A 42 -6.79 -0.57 2.53
C SER A 42 -7.02 0.71 3.33
N ASP A 43 -8.14 0.73 4.04
CA ASP A 43 -8.52 1.83 4.92
C ASP A 43 -7.53 2.03 6.09
N PHE A 44 -6.68 1.04 6.39
CA PHE A 44 -5.60 1.14 7.38
C PHE A 44 -4.66 2.33 7.13
N HIS A 45 -4.48 2.75 5.87
CA HIS A 45 -3.62 3.90 5.56
C HIS A 45 -4.11 5.21 6.20
N SER A 46 -5.40 5.29 6.54
CA SER A 46 -6.04 6.49 7.09
C SER A 46 -6.21 6.39 8.61
N ARG A 47 -5.77 5.30 9.23
CA ARG A 47 -5.94 5.07 10.68
C ARG A 47 -4.75 5.62 11.44
N TYR A 48 -5.04 6.18 12.61
CA TYR A 48 -4.05 6.76 13.48
C TYR A 48 -4.01 5.98 14.80
N ALA A 49 -2.95 5.19 14.96
CA ALA A 49 -2.78 4.25 16.06
C ALA A 49 -1.54 4.60 16.89
N GLU A 50 -1.46 5.84 17.36
CA GLU A 50 -0.35 6.28 18.23
C GLU A 50 -0.34 5.46 19.53
N GLY A 51 0.86 5.10 20.01
CA GLY A 51 1.06 4.23 21.18
C GLY A 51 1.46 2.81 20.79
N LEU A 52 1.40 1.88 21.74
CA LEU A 52 1.70 0.46 21.54
C LEU A 52 0.42 -0.38 21.57
N PRO A 53 0.41 -1.62 21.04
CA PRO A 53 -0.75 -2.49 21.13
C PRO A 53 -1.24 -2.68 22.57
N GLY A 54 -2.50 -2.38 22.84
CA GLY A 54 -3.11 -2.35 24.19
C GLY A 54 -2.93 -1.04 24.97
N GLU A 55 -2.06 -0.15 24.52
CA GLU A 55 -1.70 1.13 25.17
C GLU A 55 -1.79 2.27 24.13
N ARG A 56 -2.88 2.31 23.36
CA ARG A 56 -3.12 3.34 22.34
C ARG A 56 -3.69 4.61 22.96
N TYR A 57 -3.29 5.76 22.42
CA TYR A 57 -3.82 7.05 22.85
C TYR A 57 -5.27 7.30 22.37
N TYR A 58 -5.71 6.58 21.33
CA TYR A 58 -7.02 6.74 20.69
C TYR A 58 -7.75 5.40 20.58
N GLU A 59 -9.09 5.44 20.62
CA GLU A 59 -9.96 4.28 20.52
C GLU A 59 -10.07 3.73 19.08
N GLY A 60 -10.59 2.50 18.93
CA GLY A 60 -10.90 1.89 17.63
C GLY A 60 -9.70 1.27 16.91
N ASN A 61 -8.69 0.83 17.66
CA ASN A 61 -7.43 0.27 17.15
C ASN A 61 -7.31 -1.25 17.32
N GLU A 62 -8.40 -1.96 17.63
CA GLU A 62 -8.37 -3.39 17.96
C GLU A 62 -7.77 -4.24 16.82
N GLN A 63 -8.19 -4.00 15.57
CA GLN A 63 -7.64 -4.71 14.41
C GLN A 63 -6.23 -4.21 14.04
N VAL A 64 -5.88 -2.95 14.35
CA VAL A 64 -4.52 -2.44 14.12
C VAL A 64 -3.54 -3.12 15.08
N ASP A 65 -3.95 -3.29 16.34
CA ASP A 65 -3.19 -4.02 17.35
C ASP A 65 -3.02 -5.50 16.99
N GLU A 66 -4.06 -6.14 16.44
CA GLU A 66 -3.95 -7.52 15.95
C GLU A 66 -2.88 -7.65 14.86
N VAL A 67 -2.91 -6.75 13.86
CA VAL A 67 -1.93 -6.74 12.77
C VAL A 67 -0.52 -6.45 13.29
N GLU A 68 -0.35 -5.44 14.15
CA GLU A 68 0.97 -5.06 14.68
C GLU A 68 1.60 -6.17 15.54
N ARG A 69 0.80 -7.02 16.20
CA ARG A 69 1.33 -8.19 16.94
C ARG A 69 1.76 -9.35 16.04
N ILE A 70 1.28 -9.41 14.80
CA ILE A 70 1.63 -10.46 13.83
C ILE A 70 2.93 -10.10 13.09
N CYS A 71 3.21 -8.81 12.91
CA CYS A 71 4.41 -8.30 12.25
C CYS A 71 5.64 -8.35 13.17
#